data_AF-A0A851A1M8-F1
#
_entry.id   AF-A0A851A1M8-F1
#
_cell.length_a   1.000
_cell.length_b   1.000
_cell.length_c   1.000
_cell.angle_alpha   90.00
_cell.angle_beta   90.00
_cell.angle_gamma   90.00
#
_symmetry.space_group_name_H-M   'P 1'
#
loop_
_entity.id
_entity.type
_entity.pdbx_description
1 polymer ?
#
loop_
_entity_poly.entity_id
_entity_poly.type
_entity_poly.pdbx_seq_one_letter_code
_entity_poly.pdbx_strand_id
1 'polypeptide(L)'
;DLIIMDLKDCFFTIPLDSRDTQHFAFSVPVVNHQAPMKRYHWTVLPQGVKNSPAMCQIYVANALSEVRQQYPDIICYHYMDDILFAGAAPQSLAPAVQDAIASLVR
;
A
#
# COMPACT_ATOMS: atom_id res chain seq x y z
N ASP A 1 15.67 16.75 -9.43
CA ASP A 1 15.81 15.27 -9.34
C ASP A 1 14.49 14.59 -9.03
N LEU A 2 14.43 13.28 -9.33
CA LEU A 2 13.23 12.45 -9.24
C LEU A 2 13.56 11.15 -8.51
N ILE A 3 12.69 10.72 -7.60
CA ILE A 3 12.71 9.40 -6.97
C ILE A 3 11.32 8.79 -7.12
N ILE A 4 11.27 7.53 -7.55
CA ILE A 4 10.03 6.75 -7.65
C ILE A 4 10.08 5.67 -6.56
N MET A 5 9.06 5.65 -5.71
CA MET A 5 8.86 4.64 -4.68
C MET A 5 7.68 3.75 -5.09
N ASP A 6 7.92 2.44 -5.19
CA ASP A 6 6.91 1.43 -5.54
C ASP A 6 6.15 0.98 -4.27
N LEU A 7 4.83 0.84 -4.38
CA LEU A 7 3.89 0.51 -3.30
C LEU A 7 3.32 -0.92 -3.40
N LYS A 8 3.91 -1.82 -4.19
CA LYS A 8 3.37 -3.19 -4.39
C LYS A 8 3.08 -3.91 -3.08
N ASP A 9 3.86 -3.66 -2.03
CA ASP A 9 3.67 -4.28 -0.73
C ASP A 9 2.74 -3.51 0.23
N CYS A 10 2.32 -2.28 -0.13
CA CYS A 10 1.47 -1.44 0.72
C CYS A 10 0.06 -2.02 0.90
N PHE A 11 -0.46 -2.76 -0.07
CA PHE A 11 -1.75 -3.46 0.11
C PHE A 11 -1.71 -4.42 1.30
N PHE A 12 -0.57 -5.07 1.54
CA PHE A 12 -0.41 -6.02 2.63
C PHE A 12 -0.16 -5.36 3.99
N THR A 13 0.04 -4.04 4.04
CA THR A 13 0.14 -3.29 5.31
C THR A 13 -1.19 -2.75 5.80
N ILE A 14 -2.24 -2.73 4.95
CA ILE A 14 -3.56 -2.20 5.30
C ILE A 14 -4.41 -3.32 5.91
N PRO A 15 -4.75 -3.28 7.21
CA PRO A 15 -5.57 -4.29 7.86
C PRO A 15 -7.02 -4.22 7.36
N LEU A 16 -7.64 -5.38 7.16
CA LEU A 16 -9.09 -5.48 6.96
C LEU A 16 -9.81 -5.52 8.30
N ASP A 17 -11.03 -4.98 8.33
CA ASP A 17 -11.92 -5.18 9.47
C ASP A 17 -12.20 -6.68 9.64
N SER A 18 -12.09 -7.17 10.87
CA SER A 18 -12.25 -8.59 11.19
C SER A 18 -13.60 -9.15 10.71
N ARG A 19 -14.65 -8.31 10.68
CA ARG A 19 -16.00 -8.66 10.20
C ARG A 19 -16.06 -8.86 8.69
N ASP A 20 -15.18 -8.21 7.95
CA ASP A 20 -15.14 -8.24 6.49
C ASP A 20 -14.25 -9.35 5.95
N THR A 21 -13.28 -9.86 6.74
CA THR A 21 -12.32 -10.89 6.29
C THR A 21 -12.97 -12.12 5.67
N GLN A 22 -14.14 -12.55 6.17
CA GLN A 22 -14.86 -13.72 5.65
C GLN A 22 -15.34 -13.55 4.19
N HIS A 23 -15.58 -12.31 3.74
CA HIS A 23 -15.95 -12.00 2.36
C HIS A 23 -14.78 -12.16 1.40
N PHE A 24 -13.56 -12.18 1.93
CA PHE A 24 -12.31 -12.41 1.20
C PHE A 24 -11.76 -13.82 1.43
N ALA A 25 -12.62 -14.78 1.74
CA ALA A 25 -12.22 -16.17 1.88
C ALA A 25 -11.97 -16.84 0.53
N PHE A 26 -10.93 -17.69 0.45
CA PHE A 26 -10.60 -18.50 -0.72
C PHE A 26 -10.22 -19.93 -0.32
N SER A 27 -10.30 -20.84 -1.28
CA SER A 27 -9.92 -22.25 -1.08
C SER A 27 -8.73 -22.60 -1.96
N VAL A 28 -7.77 -23.33 -1.40
CA VAL A 28 -6.61 -23.84 -2.13
C VAL A 28 -6.94 -25.25 -2.62
N PRO A 29 -6.96 -25.50 -3.96
CA PRO A 29 -7.24 -26.81 -4.50
C PRO A 29 -6.14 -27.81 -4.13
N VAL A 30 -6.51 -29.08 -3.99
CA VAL A 30 -5.57 -30.18 -3.74
C VAL A 30 -5.44 -31.00 -5.02
N VAL A 31 -4.22 -31.48 -5.31
CA VAL A 31 -3.95 -32.33 -6.47
C VAL A 31 -4.94 -33.49 -6.51
N ASN A 32 -5.64 -33.62 -7.64
CA ASN A 32 -6.63 -34.68 -7.90
C ASN A 32 -7.71 -34.83 -6.80
N HIS A 33 -8.04 -33.76 -6.07
CA HIS A 33 -9.03 -33.77 -4.99
C HIS A 33 -8.75 -34.83 -3.90
N GLN A 34 -7.48 -35.19 -3.67
CA GLN A 34 -7.09 -36.25 -2.74
C GLN A 34 -7.42 -35.95 -1.25
N ALA A 35 -7.72 -34.70 -0.92
CA ALA A 35 -8.15 -34.28 0.41
C ALA A 35 -9.10 -33.08 0.30
N PRO A 36 -9.88 -32.77 1.36
CA PRO A 36 -10.67 -31.55 1.42
C PRO A 36 -9.80 -30.30 1.20
N MET A 37 -10.32 -29.33 0.45
CA MET A 37 -9.63 -28.06 0.20
C MET A 37 -9.46 -27.28 1.49
N LYS A 38 -8.27 -26.74 1.71
CA LYS A 38 -8.02 -25.82 2.82
C LYS A 38 -8.62 -24.45 2.48
N ARG A 39 -9.32 -23.85 3.44
CA ARG A 39 -9.94 -22.53 3.31
C ARG A 39 -9.15 -21.51 4.12
N TYR A 40 -8.86 -20.37 3.50
CA TYR A 40 -8.16 -19.24 4.08
C TYR A 40 -8.99 -17.97 3.86
N HIS A 41 -8.61 -16.90 4.53
CA HIS A 41 -9.18 -15.57 4.36
C HIS A 41 -8.08 -14.53 4.49
N TRP A 42 -8.25 -13.41 3.79
CA TRP A 42 -7.32 -12.31 3.89
C TRP A 42 -7.56 -11.52 5.19
N THR A 43 -6.49 -11.23 5.92
CA THR A 43 -6.49 -10.34 7.09
C THR A 43 -6.10 -8.90 6.75
N VAL A 44 -5.56 -8.72 5.55
CA VAL A 44 -5.09 -7.44 4.98
C VAL A 44 -5.69 -7.28 3.59
N LEU A 45 -5.65 -6.07 3.05
CA LEU A 45 -6.31 -5.74 1.78
C LEU A 45 -5.75 -6.59 0.61
N PRO A 46 -6.55 -7.46 -0.03
CA PRO A 46 -6.07 -8.28 -1.13
C PRO A 46 -5.91 -7.46 -2.41
N GLN A 47 -4.88 -7.78 -3.19
CA GLN A 47 -4.72 -7.28 -4.56
C GLN A 47 -5.77 -7.91 -5.50
N GLY A 48 -6.10 -7.21 -6.58
CA GLY A 48 -7.02 -7.70 -7.62
C GLY A 48 -8.51 -7.57 -7.27
N VAL A 49 -8.87 -7.03 -6.11
CA VAL A 49 -10.26 -6.66 -5.81
C VAL A 49 -10.56 -5.25 -6.29
N LYS A 50 -11.72 -5.07 -6.93
CA LYS A 50 -12.15 -3.81 -7.57
C LYS A 50 -11.95 -2.55 -6.72
N ASN A 51 -12.22 -2.63 -5.42
CA ASN A 51 -12.18 -1.48 -4.52
C ASN A 51 -10.84 -1.32 -3.78
N SER A 52 -9.94 -2.31 -3.86
CA SER A 52 -8.64 -2.23 -3.18
C SER A 52 -7.80 -1.03 -3.61
N PRO A 53 -7.71 -0.66 -4.91
CA PRO A 53 -6.94 0.51 -5.33
C PRO A 53 -7.44 1.81 -4.69
N ALA A 54 -8.77 1.99 -4.60
CA ALA A 54 -9.34 3.20 -4.00
C ALA A 54 -9.08 3.27 -2.48
N MET A 55 -9.17 2.15 -1.78
CA MET A 55 -8.86 2.05 -0.35
C MET A 55 -7.37 2.33 -0.07
N CYS A 56 -6.48 1.74 -0.88
CA CYS A 56 -5.05 1.99 -0.82
C CYS A 56 -4.73 3.47 -1.08
N GLN A 57 -5.36 4.07 -2.09
CA GLN A 57 -5.20 5.49 -2.41
C GLN A 57 -5.53 6.39 -1.21
N ILE A 58 -6.65 6.13 -0.53
CA ILE A 58 -7.07 6.92 0.64
C ILE A 58 -6.09 6.72 1.81
N TYR A 59 -5.69 5.48 2.08
CA TYR A 59 -4.74 5.17 3.16
C TYR A 59 -3.39 5.86 2.93
N VAL A 60 -2.80 5.70 1.74
CA VAL A 60 -1.53 6.33 1.36
C VAL A 60 -1.65 7.85 1.34
N ALA A 61 -2.77 8.41 0.85
CA ALA A 61 -2.98 9.85 0.86
C ALA A 61 -2.96 10.42 2.28
N ASN A 62 -3.59 9.72 3.23
CA ASN A 62 -3.60 10.08 4.65
C ASN A 62 -2.21 9.94 5.28
N ALA A 63 -1.51 8.82 5.04
CA ALA A 63 -0.16 8.59 5.57
C ALA A 63 0.84 9.66 5.11
N LEU A 64 0.78 10.06 3.83
CA LEU A 64 1.65 11.08 3.25
C LEU A 64 1.23 12.52 3.57
N SER A 65 0.11 12.74 4.27
CA SER A 65 -0.40 14.10 4.53
C SER A 65 0.58 14.94 5.36
N GLU A 66 1.20 14.35 6.39
CA GLU A 66 2.22 15.01 7.22
C GLU A 66 3.50 15.27 6.43
N VAL A 67 3.93 14.31 5.60
CA VAL A 67 5.12 14.47 4.73
C VAL A 67 4.94 15.66 3.78
N ARG A 68 3.76 15.81 3.16
CA ARG A 68 3.47 16.96 2.28
C ARG A 68 3.49 18.29 3.04
N GLN A 69 3.09 18.30 4.31
CA GLN A 69 3.13 19.51 5.14
C GLN A 69 4.55 19.86 5.60
N GLN A 70 5.37 18.85 5.92
CA GLN A 70 6.75 19.04 6.38
C GLN A 70 7.69 19.45 5.24
N TYR A 71 7.41 19.01 4.01
CA TYR A 71 8.26 19.25 2.84
C TYR A 71 7.48 19.96 1.71
N PRO A 72 7.05 21.22 1.88
CA PRO A 72 6.19 21.92 0.92
C PRO A 72 6.88 22.18 -0.43
N ASP A 73 8.21 22.23 -0.46
CA ASP A 73 9.00 22.46 -1.68
C ASP A 73 9.23 21.18 -2.51
N ILE A 74 8.81 20.01 -1.99
CA ILE A 74 8.93 18.72 -2.67
C ILE A 74 7.58 18.32 -3.25
N ILE A 75 7.55 18.02 -4.54
CA ILE A 75 6.37 17.43 -5.16
C ILE A 75 6.31 15.96 -4.73
N CYS A 76 5.31 15.61 -3.93
CA CYS A 76 4.98 14.24 -3.54
C CYS A 76 3.65 13.82 -4.19
N TYR A 77 3.76 13.11 -5.32
CA TYR A 77 2.64 12.72 -6.15
C TYR A 77 2.40 11.22 -6.07
N HIS A 78 1.19 10.82 -5.66
CA HIS A 78 0.80 9.42 -5.56
C HIS A 78 -0.06 9.03 -6.76
N TYR A 79 0.42 8.07 -7.55
CA TYR A 79 -0.27 7.53 -8.71
C TYR A 79 -0.29 6.01 -8.66
N MET A 80 -1.47 5.44 -8.40
CA MET A 80 -1.70 4.00 -8.37
C MET A 80 -0.74 3.29 -7.40
N ASP A 81 0.26 2.57 -7.92
CA ASP A 81 1.20 1.80 -7.13
C ASP A 81 2.56 2.51 -7.00
N ASP A 82 2.66 3.79 -7.39
CA ASP A 82 3.90 4.57 -7.37
C ASP A 82 3.72 5.90 -6.63
N ILE A 83 4.71 6.28 -5.83
CA ILE A 83 4.87 7.63 -5.30
C ILE A 83 6.09 8.28 -5.95
N LEU A 84 5.87 9.38 -6.64
CA LEU A 84 6.90 10.23 -7.19
C LEU A 84 7.26 11.32 -6.18
N PHE A 85 8.55 11.44 -5.89
CA PHE A 85 9.16 12.57 -5.20
C PHE A 85 10.00 13.38 -6.19
N ALA A 86 9.71 14.67 -6.35
CA ALA A 86 10.48 15.58 -7.21
C ALA A 86 10.90 16.83 -6.46
N GLY A 87 12.14 17.29 -6.67
CA GLY A 87 12.71 18.45 -5.99
C GLY A 87 13.99 18.95 -6.67
N ALA A 88 14.61 19.99 -6.08
CA ALA A 88 15.73 20.69 -6.71
C ALA A 88 17.08 19.93 -6.68
N ALA A 89 17.32 19.08 -5.67
CA ALA A 89 18.56 18.31 -5.54
C ALA A 89 18.29 16.89 -4.97
N PRO A 90 19.13 15.87 -5.22
CA PRO A 90 18.86 14.51 -4.73
C PRO A 90 18.93 14.40 -3.21
N GLN A 91 19.89 15.11 -2.62
CA GLN A 91 20.11 15.20 -1.18
C GLN A 91 18.98 15.89 -0.42
N SER A 92 18.14 16.68 -1.09
CA SER A 92 16.94 17.26 -0.45
C SER A 92 15.76 16.29 -0.43
N LEU A 93 15.76 15.21 -1.22
CA LEU A 93 14.65 14.26 -1.29
C LEU A 93 14.76 13.13 -0.24
N ALA A 94 15.98 12.76 0.15
CA ALA A 94 16.21 11.61 1.03
C ALA A 94 15.44 11.68 2.38
N PRO A 95 15.40 12.83 3.09
CA PRO A 95 14.62 12.92 4.33
C PRO A 95 13.11 12.69 4.12
N ALA A 96 12.53 13.31 3.08
CA ALA A 96 11.11 13.16 2.76
C ALA A 96 10.73 11.73 2.37
N VAL A 97 11.62 11.03 1.66
CA VAL A 97 11.44 9.61 1.33
C VAL A 97 11.49 8.73 2.57
N GLN A 98 12.41 9.00 3.51
CA GLN A 98 12.50 8.24 4.76
C GLN A 98 11.27 8.43 5.65
N ASP A 99 10.78 9.67 5.77
CA ASP A 99 9.57 9.96 6.54
C ASP A 99 8.32 9.35 5.88
N ALA A 100 8.26 9.33 4.55
CA ALA A 100 7.21 8.64 3.82
C ALA A 100 7.22 7.13 4.09
N ILE A 101 8.38 6.46 4.04
CA ILE A 101 8.50 5.05 4.39
C ILE A 101 8.02 4.81 5.83
N ALA A 102 8.46 5.65 6.77
CA ALA A 102 8.06 5.54 8.17
C ALA A 102 6.55 5.73 8.38
N SER A 103 5.90 6.59 7.58
CA SER A 103 4.46 6.83 7.65
C SER A 103 3.62 5.66 7.12
N LEU A 104 4.13 4.92 6.12
CA LEU A 104 3.41 3.84 5.44
C LEU A 104 3.49 2.48 6.16
N VAL A 105 4.41 2.35 7.12
CA VAL A 105 4.65 1.12 7.90
C VAL A 105 3.96 1.16 9.28
N ARG A 106 3.22 2.24 9.60
CA ARG A 106 2.44 2.38 10.86
C ARG A 106 1.08 1.68 10.79
#